data_AF-A0A445CWT6-F1
#
_entry.id   AF-A0A445CWT6-F1
#
_cell.length_a   1.000
_cell.length_b   1.000
_cell.length_c   1.000
_cell.angle_alpha   90.00
_cell.angle_beta   90.00
_cell.angle_gamma   90.00
#
_symmetry.space_group_name_H-M   'P 1'
#
loop_
_entity.id
_entity.type
_entity.pdbx_description
1 polymer ?
#
loop_
_entity_poly.entity_id
_entity_poly.type
_entity_poly.pdbx_seq_one_letter_code
_entity_poly.pdbx_strand_id
1 'polypeptide(L)'
;MNPSISGRGAEPVYRDKVKGVHIFKKKYLKSKQKVEKKPKEKEIEWGKGLAQKREAEARMKELETEKDKPFARSKDDPELDNMLKDRLRWGDPMAHLVKRKKYPEPVLPDLGEGEKMKESGFVVPQDIPDHSWLKRGLDAAPNRYGIRSGRHWDGVDRSNGFEKEMFKRTNERQARDREAYLWSVSDM
;
A
#
# COMPACT_ATOMS: atom_id res chain seq x y z
N MET A 1 38.91 51.04 2.03
CA MET A 1 39.09 50.42 0.70
C MET A 1 38.03 50.99 -0.24
N ASN A 2 38.41 51.56 -1.38
CA ASN A 2 37.46 52.28 -2.25
C ASN A 2 36.37 51.33 -2.80
N PRO A 3 35.07 51.69 -2.71
CA PRO A 3 33.97 50.85 -3.17
C PRO A 3 34.11 50.39 -4.63
N SER A 4 34.61 51.27 -5.51
CA SER A 4 34.84 51.01 -6.94
C SER A 4 35.89 49.93 -7.23
N ILE A 5 36.81 49.66 -6.30
CA ILE A 5 37.84 48.61 -6.44
C ILE A 5 37.36 47.31 -5.78
N SER A 6 36.57 47.42 -4.72
CA SER A 6 36.11 46.26 -3.92
C SER A 6 34.92 45.50 -4.50
N GLY A 7 34.21 46.07 -5.49
CA GLY A 7 33.01 45.47 -6.08
C GLY A 7 31.83 45.29 -5.11
N ARG A 8 31.93 45.78 -3.87
CA ARG A 8 30.85 45.71 -2.87
C ARG A 8 29.65 46.53 -3.36
N GLY A 9 28.56 45.84 -3.67
CA GLY A 9 27.31 46.45 -4.15
C GLY A 9 27.15 46.48 -5.68
N ALA A 10 28.04 45.85 -6.45
CA ALA A 10 27.86 45.74 -7.90
C ALA A 10 26.59 44.94 -8.25
N GLU A 11 25.75 45.48 -9.13
CA GLU A 11 24.54 44.80 -9.56
C GLU A 11 24.85 43.54 -10.40
N PRO A 12 24.16 42.42 -10.17
CA PRO A 12 24.39 41.20 -10.93
C PRO A 12 23.96 41.36 -12.39
N VAL A 13 24.87 41.02 -13.31
CA VAL A 13 24.66 41.02 -14.75
C VAL A 13 23.98 39.72 -15.19
N TYR A 14 22.81 39.83 -15.83
CA TYR A 14 22.10 38.67 -16.39
C TYR A 14 22.42 38.54 -17.88
N ARG A 15 22.81 37.34 -18.34
CA ARG A 15 23.11 37.04 -19.75
C ARG A 15 22.28 35.89 -20.28
N ASP A 16 21.98 35.94 -21.57
CA ASP A 16 21.24 34.89 -22.25
C ASP A 16 22.12 33.66 -22.46
N LYS A 17 21.64 32.48 -22.07
CA LYS A 17 22.46 31.25 -22.08
C LYS A 17 22.83 30.79 -23.50
N VAL A 18 22.02 31.16 -24.48
CA VAL A 18 22.15 30.72 -25.89
C VAL A 18 22.90 31.73 -26.75
N LYS A 19 22.65 33.03 -26.54
CA LYS A 19 23.20 34.12 -27.38
C LYS A 19 24.28 34.96 -26.68
N GLY A 20 24.48 34.79 -25.37
CA GLY A 20 25.46 35.55 -24.58
C GLY A 20 25.13 37.02 -24.37
N VAL A 21 24.02 37.52 -24.92
CA VAL A 21 23.61 38.92 -24.88
C VAL A 21 23.13 39.31 -23.47
N HIS A 22 23.36 40.58 -23.09
CA HIS A 22 22.91 41.13 -21.81
C HIS A 22 21.38 41.20 -21.75
N ILE A 23 20.80 40.76 -20.64
CA ILE A 23 19.36 40.76 -20.40
C ILE A 23 19.01 41.60 -19.17
N PHE A 24 17.88 42.30 -19.23
CA PHE A 24 17.30 42.96 -18.06
C PHE A 24 16.89 41.95 -16.96
N LYS A 25 17.20 42.30 -15.69
CA LYS A 25 16.83 41.53 -14.48
C LYS A 25 15.37 41.04 -14.48
N LYS A 26 14.42 41.90 -14.88
CA LYS A 26 12.98 41.58 -14.98
C LYS A 26 12.69 40.41 -15.94
N LYS A 27 13.42 40.32 -17.06
CA LYS A 27 13.19 39.30 -18.10
C LYS A 27 13.77 37.94 -17.68
N TYR A 28 14.91 37.95 -16.97
CA TYR A 28 15.49 36.74 -16.36
C TYR A 28 14.62 36.18 -15.23
N LEU A 29 14.10 37.04 -14.34
CA LEU A 29 13.19 36.62 -13.28
C LEU A 29 11.87 36.06 -13.85
N LYS A 30 11.34 36.67 -14.92
CA LYS A 30 10.16 36.13 -15.63
C LYS A 30 10.42 34.78 -16.29
N SER A 31 11.61 34.51 -16.80
CA SER A 31 11.92 33.19 -17.39
C SER A 31 12.06 32.11 -16.33
N LYS A 32 12.70 32.41 -15.19
CA LYS A 32 12.73 31.53 -14.01
C LYS A 32 11.34 31.25 -13.46
N GLN A 33 10.53 32.28 -13.26
CA GLN A 33 9.13 32.10 -12.85
C GLN A 33 8.31 31.32 -13.89
N LYS A 34 8.56 31.49 -15.21
CA LYS A 34 7.88 30.67 -16.23
C LYS A 34 8.25 29.19 -16.16
N VAL A 35 9.49 28.86 -15.75
CA VAL A 35 9.93 27.47 -15.56
C VAL A 35 9.29 26.86 -14.30
N GLU A 36 9.22 27.63 -13.20
CA GLU A 36 8.55 27.21 -11.97
C GLU A 36 7.02 27.15 -12.10
N LYS A 37 6.44 28.01 -12.94
CA LYS A 37 5.00 28.03 -13.29
C LYS A 37 4.64 27.08 -14.44
N LYS A 38 5.59 26.32 -14.99
CA LYS A 38 5.18 25.19 -15.85
C LYS A 38 4.23 24.34 -15.02
N PRO A 39 3.00 24.08 -15.49
CA PRO A 39 2.07 23.27 -14.73
C PRO A 39 2.78 21.95 -14.42
N LYS A 40 2.91 21.62 -13.13
CA LYS A 40 3.41 20.31 -12.71
C LYS A 40 2.61 19.30 -13.51
N GLU A 41 3.32 18.42 -14.20
CA GLU A 41 2.73 17.38 -15.04
C GLU A 41 1.63 16.71 -14.21
N LYS A 42 0.37 16.83 -14.66
CA LYS A 42 -0.76 16.29 -13.90
C LYS A 42 -0.54 14.79 -13.83
N GLU A 43 -0.19 14.27 -12.65
CA GLU A 43 -0.06 12.82 -12.46
C GLU A 43 -1.38 12.19 -12.90
N ILE A 44 -1.33 11.41 -13.98
CA ILE A 44 -2.51 10.75 -14.50
C ILE A 44 -2.93 9.73 -13.44
N GLU A 45 -4.02 10.02 -12.73
CA GLU A 45 -4.53 9.19 -11.63
C GLU A 45 -4.81 7.74 -12.08
N TRP A 46 -4.98 7.50 -13.38
CA TRP A 46 -5.30 6.22 -14.00
C TRP A 46 -4.10 5.27 -14.12
N GLY A 47 -2.87 5.76 -13.92
CA GLY A 47 -1.66 4.92 -13.99
C GLY A 47 -1.34 4.15 -12.71
N LYS A 48 -1.93 4.53 -11.57
CA LYS A 48 -1.67 3.90 -10.26
C LYS A 48 -2.85 3.00 -9.88
N GLY A 49 -2.55 1.79 -9.39
CA GLY A 49 -3.57 0.82 -8.97
C GLY A 49 -4.35 1.30 -7.74
N LEU A 50 -5.62 0.89 -7.63
CA LEU A 50 -6.47 1.24 -6.48
C LEU A 50 -5.89 0.77 -5.15
N ALA A 51 -5.32 -0.43 -5.12
CA ALA A 51 -4.66 -0.99 -3.93
C ALA A 51 -3.47 -0.13 -3.48
N GLN A 52 -2.62 0.31 -4.41
CA GLN A 52 -1.46 1.16 -4.11
C GLN A 52 -1.87 2.50 -3.50
N LYS A 53 -2.99 3.09 -3.97
CA LYS A 53 -3.53 4.32 -3.39
C LYS A 53 -4.03 4.11 -1.96
N ARG A 54 -4.82 3.06 -1.75
CA ARG A 54 -5.34 2.71 -0.42
C ARG A 54 -4.22 2.38 0.57
N GLU A 55 -3.20 1.66 0.14
CA GLU A 55 -2.01 1.38 0.96
C GLU A 55 -1.26 2.67 1.30
N ALA A 56 -1.14 3.62 0.37
CA ALA A 56 -0.53 4.91 0.65
C ALA A 56 -1.36 5.73 1.66
N GLU A 57 -2.68 5.76 1.51
CA GLU A 57 -3.60 6.44 2.45
C GLU A 57 -3.55 5.79 3.84
N ALA A 58 -3.60 4.46 3.91
CA ALA A 58 -3.49 3.71 5.15
C ALA A 58 -2.15 3.99 5.84
N ARG A 59 -1.05 3.97 5.09
CA ARG A 59 0.29 4.28 5.59
C ARG A 59 0.39 5.71 6.12
N MET A 60 -0.23 6.70 5.46
CA MET A 60 -0.26 8.08 5.97
C MET A 60 -1.02 8.16 7.30
N LYS A 61 -2.17 7.49 7.40
CA LYS A 61 -2.94 7.42 8.64
C LYS A 61 -2.18 6.71 9.76
N GLU A 62 -1.48 5.62 9.45
CA GLU A 62 -0.60 4.93 10.39
C GLU A 62 0.49 5.87 10.91
N LEU A 63 1.19 6.59 10.03
CA LEU A 63 2.22 7.56 10.42
C LEU A 63 1.68 8.68 11.31
N GLU A 64 0.46 9.17 11.05
CA GLU A 64 -0.20 10.15 11.92
C GLU A 64 -0.46 9.58 13.31
N THR A 65 -0.96 8.35 13.40
CA THR A 65 -1.17 7.70 14.70
C THR A 65 0.16 7.36 15.40
N GLU A 66 1.19 6.98 14.66
CA GLU A 66 2.52 6.65 15.19
C GLU A 66 3.25 7.88 15.71
N LYS A 67 3.02 9.05 15.10
CA LYS A 67 3.57 10.34 15.58
C LYS A 67 3.15 10.63 17.03
N ASP A 68 1.93 10.26 17.39
CA ASP A 68 1.39 10.49 18.73
C ASP A 68 1.74 9.34 19.71
N LYS A 69 2.17 8.18 19.19
CA LYS A 69 2.52 7.00 20.01
C LYS A 69 3.93 7.10 20.58
N PRO A 70 4.18 6.55 21.79
CA PRO A 70 5.53 6.41 22.31
C PRO A 70 6.35 5.42 21.47
N PHE A 71 7.67 5.62 21.42
CA PHE A 71 8.59 4.78 20.63
C PHE A 71 8.56 3.30 21.05
N ALA A 72 8.44 3.02 22.35
CA ALA A 72 8.39 1.67 22.89
C ALA A 72 6.99 1.34 23.43
N ARG A 73 6.50 0.13 23.14
CA ARG A 73 5.26 -0.40 23.71
C ARG A 73 5.52 -0.91 25.13
N SER A 74 4.73 -0.46 26.09
CA SER A 74 4.76 -0.98 27.47
C SER A 74 3.82 -2.18 27.63
N LYS A 75 3.99 -2.93 28.72
CA LYS A 75 3.04 -3.97 29.14
C LYS A 75 1.65 -3.37 29.42
N ASP A 76 1.62 -2.14 29.92
CA ASP A 76 0.39 -1.43 30.33
C ASP A 76 -0.23 -0.61 29.18
N ASP A 77 0.15 -0.87 27.93
CA ASP A 77 -0.41 -0.20 26.75
C ASP A 77 -1.87 -0.63 26.54
N PRO A 78 -2.84 0.31 26.58
CA PRO A 78 -4.25 0.00 26.43
C PRO A 78 -4.60 -0.55 25.04
N GLU A 79 -3.90 -0.13 23.97
CA GLU A 79 -4.15 -0.65 22.62
C GLU A 79 -3.76 -2.13 22.53
N LEU A 80 -2.61 -2.50 23.11
CA LEU A 80 -2.13 -3.87 23.16
C LEU A 80 -3.07 -4.78 23.96
N ASP A 81 -3.54 -4.31 25.13
CA ASP A 81 -4.46 -5.06 25.98
C ASP A 81 -5.80 -5.31 25.27
N ASN A 82 -6.36 -4.30 24.59
CA ASN A 82 -7.57 -4.44 23.79
C ASN A 82 -7.37 -5.45 22.65
N MET A 83 -6.27 -5.35 21.90
CA MET A 83 -5.96 -6.31 20.83
C MET A 83 -5.85 -7.75 21.37
N LEU A 84 -5.24 -7.96 22.54
CA LEU A 84 -5.08 -9.29 23.14
C LEU A 84 -6.41 -9.86 23.67
N LYS A 85 -7.29 -9.01 24.20
CA LYS A 85 -8.66 -9.36 24.61
C LYS A 85 -9.53 -9.75 23.42
N ASP A 86 -9.29 -9.14 22.26
CA ASP A 86 -10.07 -9.40 21.05
C ASP A 86 -9.68 -10.69 20.32
N ARG A 87 -8.51 -11.26 20.59
CA ARG A 87 -8.05 -12.51 19.96
C ARG A 87 -8.94 -13.69 20.34
N LEU A 88 -9.47 -14.37 19.33
CA LEU A 88 -10.13 -15.66 19.51
C LEU A 88 -9.08 -16.71 19.89
N ARG A 89 -9.26 -17.38 21.04
CA ARG A 89 -8.39 -18.47 21.49
C ARG A 89 -9.07 -19.81 21.25
N TRP A 90 -8.35 -20.71 20.61
CA TRP A 90 -8.82 -22.08 20.45
C TRP A 90 -8.89 -22.77 21.82
N GLY A 91 -9.97 -23.50 22.07
CA GLY A 91 -10.19 -24.22 23.35
C GLY A 91 -10.78 -23.39 24.49
N ASP A 92 -11.17 -22.13 24.27
CA ASP A 92 -11.86 -21.33 25.29
C ASP A 92 -13.32 -21.80 25.48
N PRO A 93 -13.71 -22.30 26.68
CA PRO A 93 -15.07 -22.77 26.93
C PRO A 93 -16.12 -21.65 26.82
N MET A 94 -15.74 -20.39 27.06
CA MET A 94 -16.65 -19.24 26.99
C MET A 94 -16.77 -18.66 25.56
N ALA A 95 -15.96 -19.11 24.59
CA ALA A 95 -15.98 -18.57 23.23
C ALA A 95 -17.35 -18.68 22.54
N HIS A 96 -18.16 -19.67 22.91
CA HIS A 96 -19.52 -19.86 22.38
C HIS A 96 -20.54 -18.87 22.95
N LEU A 97 -20.32 -18.39 24.19
CA LEU A 97 -21.22 -17.43 24.86
C LEU A 97 -21.02 -16.02 24.32
N VAL A 98 -19.78 -15.69 23.96
CA VAL A 98 -19.43 -14.42 23.35
C VAL A 98 -19.95 -14.43 21.90
N LYS A 99 -21.03 -13.67 21.63
CA LYS A 99 -21.61 -13.45 20.28
C LYS A 99 -20.69 -12.63 19.36
N ARG A 100 -19.39 -12.89 19.37
CA ARG A 100 -18.49 -12.36 18.34
C ARG A 100 -18.65 -13.24 17.11
N LYS A 101 -18.80 -12.60 15.94
CA LYS A 101 -18.93 -13.33 14.67
C LYS A 101 -17.75 -14.30 14.56
N LYS A 102 -18.03 -15.61 14.56
CA LYS A 102 -17.04 -16.72 14.59
C LYS A 102 -15.97 -16.60 13.50
N TYR A 103 -16.29 -15.85 12.45
CA TYR A 103 -15.37 -15.33 11.46
C TYR A 103 -15.77 -13.87 11.25
N PRO A 104 -14.83 -12.92 11.10
CA PRO A 104 -15.19 -11.68 10.44
C PRO A 104 -15.82 -12.13 9.11
N GLU A 105 -17.07 -11.77 8.87
CA GLU A 105 -17.60 -11.87 7.52
C GLU A 105 -16.53 -11.30 6.60
N PRO A 106 -16.24 -11.91 5.45
CA PRO A 106 -15.35 -11.30 4.48
C PRO A 106 -16.00 -9.99 4.07
N VAL A 107 -15.72 -8.93 4.83
CA VAL A 107 -16.08 -7.55 4.55
C VAL A 107 -15.14 -7.19 3.42
N LEU A 108 -15.44 -7.71 2.23
CA LEU A 108 -14.77 -7.26 1.04
C LEU A 108 -15.03 -5.75 0.99
N PRO A 109 -13.97 -4.92 0.98
CA PRO A 109 -14.13 -3.49 1.07
C PRO A 109 -15.13 -3.02 0.02
N ASP A 110 -16.09 -2.18 0.41
CA ASP A 110 -17.02 -1.60 -0.55
C ASP A 110 -16.21 -0.80 -1.57
N LEU A 111 -16.30 -1.21 -2.83
CA LEU A 111 -15.55 -0.57 -3.92
C LEU A 111 -16.27 0.67 -4.45
N GLY A 112 -17.56 0.85 -4.13
CA GLY A 112 -18.42 1.92 -4.63
C GLY A 112 -18.56 3.14 -3.72
N GLU A 113 -17.96 3.14 -2.53
CA GLU A 113 -18.20 4.21 -1.54
C GLU A 113 -17.56 5.56 -1.91
N GLY A 114 -16.52 5.56 -2.76
CA GLY A 114 -15.77 6.77 -3.11
C GLY A 114 -16.62 7.81 -3.86
N GLU A 115 -16.65 9.06 -3.37
CA GLU A 115 -17.41 10.17 -3.98
C GLU A 115 -17.13 10.34 -5.47
N LYS A 116 -15.84 10.28 -5.88
CA LYS A 116 -15.43 10.36 -7.28
C LYS A 116 -16.00 9.23 -8.17
N MET A 117 -16.27 8.04 -7.61
CA MET A 117 -16.91 6.95 -8.37
C MET A 117 -18.42 7.14 -8.47
N LYS A 118 -19.05 7.75 -7.46
CA LYS A 118 -20.47 8.11 -7.51
C LYS A 118 -20.70 9.20 -8.56
N GLU A 119 -19.81 10.18 -8.63
CA GLU A 119 -19.84 11.26 -9.63
C GLU A 119 -19.63 10.77 -11.07
N SER A 120 -18.83 9.72 -11.27
CA SER A 120 -18.57 9.17 -12.62
C SER A 120 -19.74 8.35 -13.18
N GLY A 121 -20.77 8.07 -12.38
CA GLY A 121 -21.91 7.24 -12.77
C GLY A 121 -21.61 5.75 -12.95
N PHE A 122 -20.37 5.31 -12.68
CA PHE A 122 -19.97 3.91 -12.77
C PHE A 122 -20.25 3.19 -11.44
N VAL A 123 -21.34 2.44 -11.39
CA VAL A 123 -21.73 1.67 -10.18
C VAL A 123 -21.23 0.24 -10.31
N VAL A 124 -20.31 -0.17 -9.43
CA VAL A 124 -19.90 -1.57 -9.29
C VAL A 124 -20.90 -2.28 -8.37
N PRO A 125 -21.64 -3.31 -8.85
CA PRO A 125 -22.55 -4.08 -8.01
C PRO A 125 -21.81 -4.64 -6.78
N GLN A 126 -22.30 -4.33 -5.59
CA GLN A 126 -21.73 -4.82 -4.33
C GLN A 126 -22.44 -6.07 -3.80
N ASP A 127 -23.60 -6.40 -4.38
CA ASP A 127 -24.36 -7.58 -4.01
C ASP A 127 -23.57 -8.85 -4.30
N ILE A 128 -23.70 -9.85 -3.41
CA ILE A 128 -23.06 -11.15 -3.58
C ILE A 128 -23.97 -12.01 -4.46
N PRO A 129 -23.54 -12.40 -5.68
CA PRO A 129 -24.35 -13.26 -6.55
C PRO A 129 -24.51 -14.67 -5.97
N ASP A 130 -25.57 -15.37 -6.35
CA ASP A 130 -25.86 -16.75 -5.90
C ASP A 130 -24.76 -17.76 -6.25
N HIS A 131 -24.10 -17.57 -7.39
CA HIS A 131 -22.99 -18.41 -7.82
C HIS A 131 -21.67 -18.11 -7.09
N SER A 132 -21.62 -17.06 -6.25
CA SER A 132 -20.41 -16.65 -5.55
C SER A 132 -19.86 -17.75 -4.64
N TRP A 133 -18.54 -17.92 -4.63
CA TRP A 133 -17.81 -18.75 -3.66
C TRP A 133 -18.23 -18.45 -2.20
N LEU A 134 -18.57 -17.19 -1.90
CA LEU A 134 -19.03 -16.75 -0.57
C LEU A 134 -20.36 -17.38 -0.16
N LYS A 135 -21.34 -17.44 -1.09
CA LYS A 135 -22.65 -18.07 -0.81
C LYS A 135 -22.55 -19.59 -0.85
N ARG A 136 -21.68 -20.12 -1.71
CA ARG A 136 -21.47 -21.57 -1.86
C ARG A 136 -20.61 -22.18 -0.75
N GLY A 137 -19.88 -21.36 0.02
CA GLY A 137 -18.98 -21.82 1.08
C GLY A 137 -17.78 -22.64 0.56
N LEU A 138 -17.39 -22.41 -0.69
CA LEU A 138 -16.20 -23.02 -1.31
C LEU A 138 -14.98 -22.18 -0.94
N ASP A 139 -13.86 -22.76 -0.55
CA ASP A 139 -12.63 -21.98 -0.33
C ASP A 139 -11.86 -21.77 -1.64
N ALA A 140 -11.33 -20.55 -1.81
CA ALA A 140 -10.47 -20.24 -2.95
C ALA A 140 -9.09 -20.90 -2.81
N ALA A 141 -8.53 -21.34 -3.93
CA ALA A 141 -7.14 -21.79 -3.96
C ALA A 141 -6.21 -20.68 -3.45
N PRO A 142 -5.23 -21.00 -2.58
CA PRO A 142 -4.32 -20.00 -2.07
C PRO A 142 -3.41 -19.52 -3.21
N ASN A 143 -3.17 -18.22 -3.26
CA ASN A 143 -2.22 -17.60 -4.18
C ASN A 143 -0.99 -17.07 -3.43
N ARG A 144 0.07 -16.75 -4.18
CA ARG A 144 1.34 -16.25 -3.60
C ARG A 144 1.16 -14.99 -2.75
N TYR A 145 0.15 -14.17 -3.07
CA TYR A 145 -0.05 -12.85 -2.48
C TYR A 145 -1.08 -12.82 -1.35
N GLY A 146 -1.70 -13.96 -1.00
CA GLY A 146 -2.79 -14.02 -0.02
C GLY A 146 -4.02 -13.20 -0.41
N ILE A 147 -4.18 -12.84 -1.69
CA ILE A 147 -5.31 -12.04 -2.19
C ILE A 147 -6.53 -12.96 -2.28
N ARG A 148 -7.60 -12.60 -1.57
CA ARG A 148 -8.86 -13.34 -1.65
C ARG A 148 -9.57 -13.08 -2.97
N SER A 149 -10.30 -14.08 -3.47
CA SER A 149 -11.16 -13.94 -4.63
C SER A 149 -12.26 -12.91 -4.39
N GLY A 150 -12.66 -12.20 -5.46
CA GLY A 150 -13.72 -11.20 -5.39
C GLY A 150 -15.11 -11.80 -5.16
N ARG A 151 -16.09 -10.94 -4.85
CA ARG A 151 -17.50 -11.30 -4.59
C ARG A 151 -18.13 -12.12 -5.72
N HIS A 152 -17.72 -11.89 -6.96
CA HIS A 152 -18.34 -12.47 -8.15
C HIS A 152 -17.67 -13.74 -8.66
N TRP A 153 -16.63 -14.23 -7.98
CA TRP A 153 -15.96 -15.45 -8.41
C TRP A 153 -16.84 -16.68 -8.09
N ASP A 154 -16.97 -17.59 -9.04
CA ASP A 154 -17.89 -18.74 -8.99
C ASP A 154 -17.36 -19.96 -8.23
N GLY A 155 -16.10 -19.91 -7.80
CA GLY A 155 -15.42 -20.98 -7.08
C GLY A 155 -14.75 -22.03 -7.98
N VAL A 156 -14.82 -21.88 -9.32
CA VAL A 156 -14.21 -22.84 -10.24
C VAL A 156 -12.78 -22.41 -10.56
N ASP A 157 -11.82 -23.29 -10.25
CA ASP A 157 -10.42 -23.10 -10.60
C ASP A 157 -10.22 -23.22 -12.12
N ARG A 158 -9.68 -22.16 -12.73
CA ARG A 158 -9.37 -22.05 -14.16
C ARG A 158 -7.87 -21.75 -14.37
N SER A 159 -7.02 -22.13 -13.42
CA SER A 159 -5.59 -21.90 -13.48
C SER A 159 -4.87 -22.90 -14.41
N ASN A 160 -3.65 -22.56 -14.79
CA ASN A 160 -2.73 -23.47 -15.49
C ASN A 160 -1.95 -24.39 -14.51
N GLY A 161 -2.25 -24.35 -13.20
CA GLY A 161 -1.55 -25.11 -12.17
C GLY A 161 -0.23 -24.50 -11.65
N PHE A 162 0.22 -23.35 -12.18
CA PHE A 162 1.51 -22.74 -11.81
C PHE A 162 1.65 -22.49 -10.30
N GLU A 163 0.62 -21.94 -9.65
CA GLU A 163 0.68 -21.62 -8.21
C GLU A 163 0.87 -22.88 -7.37
N LYS A 164 0.16 -23.96 -7.72
CA LYS A 164 0.26 -25.27 -7.06
C LYS A 164 1.66 -25.86 -7.19
N GLU A 165 2.23 -25.84 -8.39
CA GLU A 165 3.60 -26.31 -8.62
C GLU A 165 4.63 -25.45 -7.90
N MET A 166 4.42 -24.15 -7.85
CA MET A 166 5.31 -23.21 -7.16
C MET A 166 5.35 -23.49 -5.65
N PHE A 167 4.20 -23.70 -5.01
CA PHE A 167 4.14 -24.09 -3.60
C PHE A 167 4.81 -25.45 -3.34
N LYS A 168 4.55 -26.43 -4.21
CA LYS A 168 5.20 -27.75 -4.13
C LYS A 168 6.72 -27.62 -4.17
N ARG A 169 7.26 -26.90 -5.15
CA ARG A 169 8.70 -26.66 -5.31
C ARG A 169 9.30 -25.91 -4.11
N THR A 170 8.57 -24.95 -3.55
CA THR A 170 9.02 -24.21 -2.36
C THR A 170 9.10 -25.11 -1.14
N ASN A 171 8.11 -25.97 -0.93
CA ASN A 171 8.10 -26.95 0.16
C ASN A 171 9.20 -27.99 -0.01
N GLU A 172 9.42 -28.50 -1.23
CA GLU A 172 10.51 -29.42 -1.55
C GLU A 172 11.89 -28.82 -1.24
N ARG A 173 12.09 -27.54 -1.58
CA ARG A 173 13.32 -26.83 -1.23
C ARG A 173 13.51 -26.73 0.28
N GLN A 174 12.48 -26.30 1.02
CA GLN A 174 12.55 -26.21 2.48
C GLN A 174 12.81 -27.56 3.15
N ALA A 175 12.22 -28.64 2.63
CA ALA A 175 12.46 -30.00 3.12
C ALA A 175 13.91 -30.42 2.90
N ARG A 176 14.45 -30.22 1.69
CA ARG A 176 15.86 -30.51 1.38
C ARG A 176 16.84 -29.71 2.23
N ASP A 177 16.58 -28.42 2.43
CA ASP A 177 17.46 -27.56 3.26
C ASP A 177 17.47 -28.04 4.72
N ARG A 178 16.31 -28.46 5.25
CA ARG A 178 16.21 -29.04 6.60
C ARG A 178 16.90 -30.39 6.71
N GLU A 179 16.70 -31.26 5.73
CA GLU A 179 17.40 -32.55 5.66
C GLU A 179 18.91 -32.31 5.63
N ALA A 180 19.42 -31.51 4.68
CA ALA A 180 20.83 -31.19 4.56
C ALA A 180 21.43 -30.65 5.87
N TYR A 181 20.70 -29.79 6.58
CA TYR A 181 21.10 -29.34 7.92
C TYR A 181 21.22 -30.50 8.91
N LEU A 182 20.20 -31.35 9.03
CA LEU A 182 20.23 -32.51 9.92
C LEU A 182 21.36 -33.50 9.58
N TRP A 183 21.61 -33.75 8.29
CA TRP A 183 22.73 -34.56 7.81
C TRP A 183 24.09 -33.92 8.13
N SER A 184 24.20 -32.59 8.07
CA SER A 184 25.45 -31.89 8.37
C SER A 184 25.80 -31.91 9.87
N VAL A 185 24.79 -31.96 10.74
CA VAL A 185 24.94 -31.94 12.20
C VAL A 185 25.07 -33.35 12.78
N SER A 186 24.72 -34.41 12.04
CA SER A 186 24.66 -35.76 12.60
C SER A 186 26.02 -36.37 13.00
N ASP A 187 27.13 -35.83 12.48
CA ASP A 187 28.50 -36.34 12.72
C ASP A 187 29.35 -35.34 13.54
N MET A 188 28.70 -34.34 14.15
CA MET A 188 29.32 -33.29 14.98
C MET A 188 28.96 -33.50 16.46
#